data_AF-C7NBZ6-F1
#
_entry.id   AF-C7NBZ6-F1
#
_cell.length_a   1.000
_cell.length_b   1.000
_cell.length_c   1.000
_cell.angle_alpha   90.00
_cell.angle_beta   90.00
_cell.angle_gamma   90.00
#
_symmetry.space_group_name_H-M   'P 1'
#
loop_
_entity.id
_entity.type
_entity.pdbx_description
1 polymer ?
#
loop_
_entity_poly.entity_id
_entity_poly.type
_entity_poly.pdbx_seq_one_letter_code
_entity_poly.pdbx_strand_id
1 'polypeptide(L)'
;MKNNIKSMKFLFIFCIFLFSFNSLAKLQMKKKGIPVEHLPATIVEDLESGTMNYIRNQQCFVTSHRTFYDKNLSMNHVDINAACVGVNPNKKINWDHPAIPANAQIKKIHVVGKDLSEEVHSNLKRGKTVVLVEKLAYYNRSHKNYRENEYFYYK
;
A
#
# COMPACT_ATOMS: atom_id res chain seq x y z
N MET A 1 -4.05 -4.55 -64.99
CA MET A 1 -3.15 -5.17 -63.99
C MET A 1 -2.55 -4.18 -62.97
N LYS A 2 -3.26 -3.10 -62.59
CA LYS A 2 -2.75 -2.04 -61.69
C LYS A 2 -3.37 -2.03 -60.28
N ASN A 3 -4.54 -2.67 -60.10
CA ASN A 3 -5.28 -2.66 -58.83
C ASN A 3 -4.86 -3.78 -57.85
N ASN A 4 -4.34 -4.90 -58.35
CA ASN A 4 -3.91 -6.03 -57.50
C ASN A 4 -2.69 -5.69 -56.63
N ILE A 5 -1.80 -4.81 -57.10
CA ILE A 5 -0.58 -4.43 -56.37
C ILE A 5 -0.92 -3.53 -55.16
N LYS A 6 -1.93 -2.65 -55.28
CA LYS A 6 -2.40 -1.82 -54.15
C LYS A 6 -3.08 -2.66 -53.06
N SER A 7 -3.89 -3.64 -53.47
CA SER A 7 -4.58 -4.56 -52.55
C SER A 7 -3.60 -5.45 -51.78
N MET A 8 -2.58 -5.99 -52.44
CA MET A 8 -1.53 -6.80 -51.78
C MET A 8 -0.71 -6.01 -50.76
N LYS A 9 -0.35 -4.75 -51.08
CA LYS A 9 0.38 -3.87 -50.15
C LYS A 9 -0.45 -3.54 -48.92
N PHE A 10 -1.76 -3.34 -49.07
CA PHE A 10 -2.67 -3.12 -47.95
C PHE A 10 -2.77 -4.37 -47.05
N LEU A 11 -2.85 -5.57 -47.66
CA LEU A 11 -2.86 -6.83 -46.93
C LEU A 11 -1.58 -7.03 -46.11
N PHE A 12 -0.42 -6.70 -46.70
CA PHE A 12 0.88 -6.86 -46.05
C PHE A 12 1.04 -5.93 -44.85
N ILE A 13 0.63 -4.66 -44.98
CA ILE A 13 0.65 -3.68 -43.88
C ILE A 13 -0.33 -4.09 -42.77
N PHE A 14 -1.50 -4.60 -43.13
CA PHE A 14 -2.50 -5.08 -42.17
C PHE A 14 -2.01 -6.29 -41.38
N CYS A 15 -1.32 -7.24 -42.03
CA CYS A 15 -0.69 -8.38 -41.35
C CYS A 15 0.39 -7.95 -40.36
N ILE A 16 1.25 -6.98 -40.72
CA ILE A 16 2.28 -6.45 -39.81
C ILE A 16 1.65 -5.78 -38.59
N PHE A 17 0.56 -5.03 -38.79
CA PHE A 17 -0.22 -4.42 -37.71
C PHE A 17 -0.80 -5.48 -36.76
N LEU A 18 -1.42 -6.54 -37.28
CA LEU A 18 -1.98 -7.62 -36.46
C LEU A 18 -0.92 -8.41 -35.68
N PHE A 19 0.24 -8.68 -36.27
CA PHE A 19 1.34 -9.36 -35.57
C PHE A 19 1.96 -8.50 -34.47
N SER A 20 2.07 -7.19 -34.66
CA SER A 20 2.62 -6.27 -33.65
C SER A 20 1.68 -6.06 -32.45
N PHE A 21 0.35 -6.09 -32.64
CA PHE A 21 -0.60 -6.13 -31.52
C PHE A 21 -0.54 -7.46 -30.75
N ASN A 22 -0.29 -8.59 -31.42
CA ASN A 22 -0.17 -9.89 -30.76
C ASN A 22 1.08 -9.98 -29.85
N SER A 23 2.21 -9.38 -30.24
CA SER A 23 3.38 -9.28 -29.37
C SER A 23 3.16 -8.34 -28.17
N LEU A 24 2.40 -7.26 -28.35
CA LEU A 24 2.09 -6.32 -27.26
C LEU A 24 1.10 -6.93 -26.25
N ALA A 25 0.17 -7.76 -26.71
CA ALA A 25 -0.71 -8.55 -25.85
C ALA A 25 0.03 -9.68 -25.11
N LYS A 26 1.14 -10.21 -25.64
CA LYS A 26 1.99 -11.22 -24.97
C LYS A 26 2.98 -10.63 -23.96
N LEU A 27 3.18 -9.30 -23.99
CA LEU A 27 3.60 -8.53 -22.83
C LEU A 27 2.45 -8.38 -21.80
N GLN A 28 1.44 -9.27 -21.90
CA GLN A 28 0.55 -9.70 -20.84
C GLN A 28 1.28 -9.55 -19.52
N MET A 29 0.84 -8.52 -18.80
CA MET A 29 1.08 -8.26 -17.41
C MET A 29 1.38 -9.59 -16.73
N LYS A 30 2.65 -9.81 -16.39
CA LYS A 30 3.08 -10.91 -15.52
C LYS A 30 2.12 -10.80 -14.34
N LYS A 31 1.08 -11.64 -14.31
CA LYS A 31 -0.09 -11.47 -13.46
C LYS A 31 0.46 -11.60 -12.06
N LYS A 32 0.81 -10.46 -11.46
CA LYS A 32 1.53 -10.42 -10.19
C LYS A 32 0.54 -11.03 -9.23
N GLY A 33 0.82 -12.25 -8.79
CA GLY A 33 -0.09 -13.00 -7.94
C GLY A 33 -0.54 -12.10 -6.80
N ILE A 34 -1.84 -12.16 -6.50
CA ILE A 34 -2.39 -11.40 -5.38
C ILE A 34 -1.61 -11.85 -4.13
N PRO A 35 -0.94 -10.94 -3.41
CA PRO A 35 -0.15 -11.33 -2.27
C PRO A 35 -1.07 -11.79 -1.14
N VAL A 36 -0.81 -12.99 -0.67
CA VAL A 36 -1.48 -13.60 0.49
C VAL A 36 -0.45 -13.68 1.61
N GLU A 37 -0.64 -12.87 2.64
CA GLU A 37 0.18 -12.86 3.85
C GLU A 37 -0.77 -12.90 5.05
N HIS A 38 -0.35 -13.54 6.13
CA HIS A 38 -1.15 -13.68 7.33
C HIS A 38 -0.38 -13.01 8.47
N LEU A 39 -0.98 -11.99 9.08
CA LEU A 39 -0.48 -11.44 10.33
C LEU A 39 -0.56 -12.52 11.42
N PRO A 40 0.23 -12.39 12.51
CA PRO A 40 0.13 -13.31 13.64
C PRO A 40 -1.32 -13.45 14.11
N ALA A 41 -1.76 -14.69 14.37
CA ALA A 41 -3.15 -14.95 14.75
C ALA A 41 -3.59 -14.19 16.02
N THR A 42 -2.65 -13.89 16.90
CA THR A 42 -2.88 -13.18 18.17
C THR A 42 -2.85 -11.66 18.03
N ILE A 43 -2.61 -11.08 16.84
CA ILE A 43 -2.35 -9.63 16.74
C ILE A 43 -3.52 -8.78 17.21
N VAL A 44 -4.76 -9.19 16.92
CA VAL A 44 -5.97 -8.48 17.36
C VAL A 44 -6.10 -8.56 18.88
N GLU A 45 -5.90 -9.75 19.46
CA GLU A 45 -5.89 -9.94 20.91
C GLU A 45 -4.78 -9.11 21.58
N ASP A 46 -3.59 -9.05 21.00
CA ASP A 46 -2.45 -8.24 21.51
C ASP A 46 -2.76 -6.73 21.47
N LEU A 47 -3.42 -6.26 20.41
CA LEU A 47 -3.86 -4.87 20.24
C LEU A 47 -4.95 -4.47 21.24
N GLU A 48 -5.87 -5.39 21.56
CA GLU A 48 -6.98 -5.14 22.47
C GLU A 48 -6.60 -5.34 23.95
N SER A 49 -5.75 -6.32 24.26
CA SER A 49 -5.33 -6.70 25.63
C SER A 49 -4.40 -5.69 26.31
N GLY A 50 -3.87 -4.70 25.57
CA GLY A 50 -2.99 -3.67 26.12
C GLY A 50 -1.56 -4.13 26.42
N THR A 51 -1.16 -5.32 25.92
CA THR A 51 0.20 -5.86 26.06
C THR A 51 1.23 -5.11 25.19
N MET A 52 0.76 -4.38 24.18
CA MET A 52 1.57 -3.55 23.31
C MET A 52 1.76 -2.13 23.89
N ASN A 53 2.86 -1.48 23.49
CA ASN A 53 3.06 -0.05 23.73
C ASN A 53 2.47 0.77 22.58
N TYR A 54 2.29 2.08 22.80
CA TYR A 54 1.62 2.94 21.84
C TYR A 54 2.25 4.33 21.70
N ILE A 55 2.26 4.82 20.47
CA ILE A 55 2.52 6.22 20.14
C ILE A 55 1.20 6.83 19.68
N ARG A 56 0.78 7.92 20.32
CA ARG A 56 -0.50 8.56 20.02
C ARG A 56 -0.37 9.69 19.02
N ASN A 57 -1.48 10.01 18.36
CA ASN A 57 -1.68 11.20 17.54
C ASN A 57 -0.54 11.42 16.54
N GLN A 58 -0.38 10.47 15.63
CA GLN A 58 0.64 10.53 14.58
C GLN A 58 0.02 10.97 13.26
N GLN A 59 0.74 11.79 12.52
CA GLN A 59 0.46 12.07 11.11
C GLN A 59 1.54 11.36 10.29
N CYS A 60 1.12 10.43 9.43
CA CYS A 60 2.01 9.56 8.68
C CYS A 60 1.92 9.87 7.18
N PHE A 61 3.07 10.22 6.59
CA PHE A 61 3.25 10.53 5.18
C PHE A 61 3.71 9.27 4.45
N VAL A 62 2.79 8.67 3.70
CA VAL A 62 2.96 7.39 3.03
C VAL A 62 3.84 7.54 1.80
N THR A 63 4.92 6.78 1.77
CA THR A 63 5.89 6.71 0.67
C THR A 63 5.58 5.55 -0.28
N SER A 64 5.09 4.44 0.27
CA SER A 64 4.65 3.28 -0.49
C SER A 64 3.64 2.46 0.32
N HIS A 65 2.83 1.68 -0.37
CA HIS A 65 1.87 0.79 0.26
C HIS A 65 1.74 -0.54 -0.49
N ARG A 66 1.31 -1.57 0.21
CA ARG A 66 1.03 -2.89 -0.34
C ARG A 66 -0.21 -3.48 0.33
N THR A 67 -1.15 -3.91 -0.48
CA THR A 67 -2.37 -4.58 -0.02
C THR A 67 -2.14 -6.08 0.07
N PHE A 68 -2.70 -6.71 1.09
CA PHE A 68 -2.69 -8.15 1.28
C PHE A 68 -4.10 -8.70 1.40
N TYR A 69 -4.27 -9.93 0.94
CA TYR A 69 -5.58 -10.58 0.84
C TYR A 69 -5.58 -11.89 1.61
N ASP A 70 -6.75 -12.28 2.09
CA ASP A 70 -6.98 -13.59 2.67
C ASP A 70 -7.21 -14.66 1.57
N LYS A 71 -7.47 -15.89 1.99
CA LYS A 71 -7.73 -17.02 1.09
C LYS A 71 -9.01 -16.84 0.26
N ASN A 72 -9.94 -16.02 0.74
CA ASN A 72 -11.22 -15.72 0.07
C ASN A 72 -11.13 -14.46 -0.82
N LEU A 73 -9.92 -13.95 -1.07
CA LEU A 73 -9.66 -12.72 -1.83
C LEU A 73 -10.28 -11.47 -1.21
N SER A 74 -10.64 -11.50 0.07
CA SER A 74 -11.01 -10.30 0.82
C SER A 74 -9.75 -9.61 1.33
N MET A 75 -9.78 -8.29 1.42
CA MET A 75 -8.65 -7.53 1.95
C MET A 75 -8.41 -7.93 3.41
N ASN A 76 -7.20 -8.42 3.67
CA ASN A 76 -6.78 -8.82 5.01
C ASN A 76 -6.21 -7.61 5.76
N HIS A 77 -5.19 -6.97 5.16
CA HIS A 77 -4.52 -5.80 5.72
C HIS A 77 -3.83 -4.98 4.63
N VAL A 78 -3.41 -3.76 4.98
CA VAL A 78 -2.56 -2.91 4.14
C VAL A 78 -1.29 -2.57 4.90
N ASP A 79 -0.15 -2.82 4.28
CA ASP A 79 1.13 -2.31 4.76
C ASP A 79 1.36 -0.93 4.14
N ILE A 80 1.65 0.05 4.99
CA ILE A 80 2.14 1.36 4.55
C ILE A 80 3.54 1.59 5.08
N ASN A 81 4.43 2.06 4.22
CA ASN A 81 5.72 2.60 4.61
C ASN A 81 5.58 4.12 4.71
N ALA A 82 5.79 4.69 5.88
CA ALA A 82 5.51 6.10 6.12
C ALA A 82 6.53 6.76 7.04
N ALA A 83 6.83 8.03 6.79
CA ALA A 83 7.45 8.90 7.78
C ALA A 83 6.35 9.48 8.66
N CYS A 84 6.45 9.36 9.99
CA CYS A 84 5.43 9.85 10.89
C CYS A 84 5.96 10.92 11.84
N VAL A 85 5.14 11.94 12.08
CA VAL A 85 5.39 13.01 13.04
C VAL A 85 4.27 13.07 14.08
N GLY A 86 4.60 13.42 15.32
CA GLY A 86 3.59 13.66 16.33
C GLY A 86 2.79 14.92 16.00
N VAL A 87 1.47 14.81 16.06
CA VAL A 87 0.55 15.94 15.91
C VAL A 87 0.53 16.69 17.24
N ASN A 88 1.00 17.93 17.21
CA ASN A 88 0.80 18.85 18.33
C ASN A 88 -0.57 19.53 18.14
N PRO A 89 -1.54 19.33 19.05
CA PRO A 89 -2.88 19.90 18.91
C PRO A 89 -2.88 21.43 18.94
N ASN A 90 -1.83 22.06 19.49
CA ASN A 90 -1.69 23.51 19.57
C ASN A 90 -1.04 24.13 18.33
N LYS A 91 -0.67 23.34 17.32
CA LYS A 91 -0.04 23.82 16.09
C LYS A 91 -0.91 23.51 14.89
N LYS A 92 -1.15 24.52 14.05
CA LYS A 92 -1.81 24.32 12.76
C LYS A 92 -0.89 23.50 11.84
N ILE A 93 -1.42 22.41 11.30
CA ILE A 93 -0.70 21.54 10.35
C ILE A 93 -0.56 22.30 9.03
N ASN A 94 0.67 22.46 8.55
CA ASN A 94 0.92 22.94 7.18
C ASN A 94 0.79 21.75 6.22
N TRP A 95 -0.34 21.68 5.52
CA TRP A 95 -0.64 20.60 4.58
C TRP A 95 0.17 20.68 3.28
N ASP A 96 0.56 21.89 2.88
CA ASP A 96 1.33 22.13 1.65
C ASP A 96 2.82 21.80 1.85
N HIS A 97 3.33 22.06 3.07
CA HIS A 97 4.72 21.83 3.44
C HIS A 97 4.81 21.16 4.82
N PRO A 98 4.55 19.84 4.90
CA PRO A 98 4.66 19.11 6.15
C PRO A 98 6.10 19.11 6.65
N ALA A 99 6.29 19.48 7.92
CA ALA A 99 7.58 19.53 8.57
C ALA A 99 8.06 18.13 8.98
N ILE A 100 8.40 17.29 7.99
CA ILE A 100 9.02 15.98 8.21
C ILE A 100 10.53 16.21 8.40
N PRO A 101 11.13 15.80 9.54
CA PRO A 101 12.57 15.89 9.72
C PRO A 101 13.32 15.14 8.62
N ALA A 102 14.44 15.69 8.14
CA ALA A 102 15.23 15.05 7.08
C ALA A 102 15.77 13.66 7.47
N ASN A 103 15.92 13.41 8.77
CA ASN A 103 16.34 12.13 9.34
C ASN A 103 15.17 11.27 9.85
N ALA A 104 13.93 11.57 9.45
CA ALA A 104 12.77 10.78 9.85
C ALA A 104 12.89 9.35 9.32
N GLN A 105 12.87 8.39 10.24
CA GLN A 105 12.91 6.97 9.88
C GLN A 105 11.59 6.55 9.23
N ILE A 106 11.67 5.75 8.17
CA ILE A 106 10.50 5.14 7.54
C ILE A 106 10.01 4.01 8.42
N LYS A 107 8.75 4.11 8.86
CA LYS A 107 8.05 3.11 9.65
C LYS A 107 7.27 2.20 8.72
N LYS A 108 7.33 0.89 8.96
CA LYS A 108 6.40 -0.08 8.39
C LYS A 108 5.19 -0.17 9.30
N ILE A 109 4.01 0.17 8.79
CA ILE A 109 2.76 0.16 9.56
C ILE A 109 1.80 -0.82 8.92
N HIS A 110 1.42 -1.83 9.70
CA HIS A 110 0.37 -2.77 9.37
C HIS A 110 -0.98 -2.18 9.75
N VAL A 111 -1.79 -1.81 8.77
CA VAL A 111 -3.19 -1.42 9.01
C VAL A 111 -4.01 -2.69 9.13
N VAL A 112 -4.53 -2.95 10.32
CA VAL A 112 -5.20 -4.19 10.70
C VAL A 112 -6.70 -3.97 10.74
N GLY A 113 -7.46 -4.97 10.27
CA GLY A 113 -8.91 -4.93 10.21
C GLY A 113 -9.42 -4.60 8.81
N LYS A 114 -10.43 -5.34 8.36
CA LYS A 114 -10.93 -5.29 6.98
C LYS A 114 -11.39 -3.89 6.58
N ASP A 115 -12.33 -3.32 7.32
CA ASP A 115 -12.95 -2.04 6.97
C ASP A 115 -11.93 -0.89 6.97
N LEU A 116 -11.06 -0.84 8.00
CA LEU A 116 -10.00 0.16 8.10
C LEU A 116 -8.97 0.01 6.96
N SER A 117 -8.60 -1.22 6.61
CA SER A 117 -7.67 -1.50 5.51
C SER A 117 -8.25 -1.07 4.17
N GLU A 118 -9.52 -1.38 3.92
CA GLU A 118 -10.23 -0.98 2.70
C GLU A 118 -10.35 0.54 2.60
N GLU A 119 -10.65 1.22 3.71
CA GLU A 119 -10.70 2.68 3.77
C GLU A 119 -9.34 3.31 3.45
N VAL A 120 -8.28 2.88 4.14
CA VAL A 120 -6.92 3.40 3.92
C VAL A 120 -6.49 3.15 2.48
N HIS A 121 -6.68 1.94 1.96
CA HIS A 121 -6.36 1.60 0.57
C HIS A 121 -7.10 2.49 -0.43
N SER A 122 -8.40 2.71 -0.22
CA SER A 122 -9.22 3.55 -1.09
C SER A 122 -8.73 5.00 -1.10
N ASN A 123 -8.39 5.54 0.08
CA ASN A 123 -7.82 6.87 0.22
C ASN A 123 -6.46 7.00 -0.50
N LEU A 124 -5.57 6.02 -0.34
CA LEU A 124 -4.26 5.99 -1.01
C LEU A 124 -4.40 5.91 -2.54
N LYS A 125 -5.33 5.09 -3.04
CA LYS A 125 -5.65 5.00 -4.47
C LYS A 125 -6.17 6.31 -5.06
N ARG A 126 -6.86 7.13 -4.24
CA ARG A 126 -7.33 8.47 -4.62
C ARG A 126 -6.23 9.55 -4.55
N GLY A 127 -4.99 9.16 -4.26
CA GLY A 127 -3.85 10.08 -4.18
C GLY A 127 -3.68 10.78 -2.84
N LYS A 128 -4.49 10.45 -1.81
CA LYS A 128 -4.22 10.93 -0.46
C LYS A 128 -3.00 10.19 0.07
N THR A 129 -1.92 10.90 0.38
CA THR A 129 -0.67 10.32 0.87
C THR A 129 -0.48 10.48 2.38
N VAL A 130 -1.46 11.04 3.08
CA VAL A 130 -1.40 11.28 4.51
C VAL A 130 -2.44 10.43 5.24
N VAL A 131 -2.01 9.73 6.28
CA VAL A 131 -2.87 8.95 7.18
C VAL A 131 -2.74 9.53 8.59
N LEU A 132 -3.87 9.85 9.21
CA LEU A 132 -3.94 10.24 10.62
C LEU A 132 -4.13 8.99 11.46
N VAL A 133 -3.25 8.80 12.45
CA VAL A 133 -3.18 7.60 13.28
C VAL A 133 -3.36 8.01 14.75
N GLU A 134 -4.46 7.59 15.36
CA GLU A 134 -4.76 7.91 16.76
C GLU A 134 -3.84 7.14 17.73
N LYS A 135 -3.63 5.85 17.46
CA LYS A 135 -2.89 4.93 18.33
C LYS A 135 -2.05 3.98 17.47
N LEU A 136 -0.75 4.23 17.39
CA LEU A 136 0.20 3.40 16.66
C LEU A 136 0.87 2.43 17.62
N ALA A 137 0.53 1.14 17.53
CA ALA A 137 0.98 0.10 18.44
C ALA A 137 2.34 -0.47 18.04
N TYR A 138 3.13 -0.91 19.03
CA TYR A 138 4.39 -1.63 18.82
C TYR A 138 4.69 -2.55 20.00
N TYR A 139 5.39 -3.65 19.72
CA TYR A 139 5.89 -4.52 20.78
C TYR A 139 7.06 -3.87 21.52
N ASN A 140 7.21 -4.15 22.82
CA ASN A 140 8.40 -3.73 23.57
C ASN A 140 9.65 -4.45 23.02
N ARG A 141 10.83 -3.82 23.10
CA ARG A 141 12.10 -4.36 22.59
C ARG A 141 12.47 -5.73 23.14
N SER A 142 12.02 -6.07 24.35
CA SER A 142 12.22 -7.39 24.98
C SER A 142 11.26 -8.47 24.48
N HIS A 143 10.23 -8.11 23.72
CA HIS A 143 9.21 -9.05 23.26
C HIS A 143 9.68 -9.82 22.02
N LYS A 144 9.37 -11.11 21.93
CA LYS A 144 9.81 -11.99 20.83
C LYS A 144 9.34 -11.54 19.43
N ASN A 145 8.22 -10.83 19.35
CA ASN A 145 7.65 -10.31 18.11
C ASN A 145 8.12 -8.88 17.80
N TYR A 146 9.02 -8.30 18.58
CA TYR A 146 9.54 -6.96 18.32
C TYR A 146 10.35 -6.92 17.02
N ARG A 147 10.06 -5.93 16.20
CA ARG A 147 10.89 -5.53 15.08
C ARG A 147 11.06 -4.03 15.10
N GLU A 148 12.30 -3.60 14.83
CA GLU A 148 12.61 -2.18 14.74
C GLU A 148 11.81 -1.55 13.59
N ASN A 149 11.23 -0.38 13.83
CA ASN A 149 10.40 0.37 12.89
C ASN A 149 9.13 -0.34 12.38
N GLU A 150 8.69 -1.42 13.02
CA GLU A 150 7.42 -2.09 12.72
C GLU A 150 6.34 -1.68 13.73
N TYR A 151 5.16 -1.36 13.19
CA TYR A 151 4.03 -0.85 13.96
C TYR A 151 2.71 -1.39 13.43
N PHE A 152 1.68 -1.30 14.26
CA PHE A 152 0.33 -1.77 13.95
C PHE A 152 -0.68 -0.66 14.20
N TYR A 153 -1.62 -0.47 13.28
CA TYR A 153 -2.72 0.48 13.41
C TYR A 153 -4.04 -0.26 13.33
N TYR A 154 -4.86 -0.07 14.36
CA TYR A 154 -6.19 -0.63 14.53
C TYR A 154 -7.09 0.43 15.15
N LYS A 155 -8.40 0.35 14.87
CA LYS A 155 -9.42 1.27 15.35
C LYS A 155 -10.58 0.50 15.94
#